data_AF-A0A3D0MDS2-F1
#
_entry.id   AF-A0A3D0MDS2-F1
#
_cell.length_a   1.000
_cell.length_b   1.000
_cell.length_c   1.000
_cell.angle_alpha   90.00
_cell.angle_beta   90.00
_cell.angle_gamma   90.00
#
_symmetry.space_group_name_H-M   'P 1'
#
loop_
_entity.id
_entity.type
_entity.pdbx_description
1 polymer ?
#
loop_
_entity_poly.entity_id
_entity_poly.type
_entity_poly.pdbx_seq_one_letter_code
_entity_poly.pdbx_strand_id
1 'polypeptide(L)' 'MTDYGLGAREDPSDTQAMMHWISMRMPNRGGAEGGTPELYFSDPDGIRIQLQDAGYCGGTGYLGDDCPPL' A
#
# COMPACT_ATOMS: atom_id res chain seq x y z
N MET A 1 11.36 -10.54 3.51
CA MET A 1 11.62 -9.08 3.33
C MET A 1 12.75 -8.62 4.23
N THR A 2 12.80 -9.05 5.48
CA THR A 2 13.88 -8.77 6.44
C THR A 2 15.27 -9.22 5.95
N ASP A 3 15.35 -10.35 5.24
CA ASP A 3 16.64 -10.86 4.71
C ASP A 3 17.28 -9.93 3.65
N TYR A 4 16.51 -8.98 3.11
CA TYR A 4 16.95 -8.00 2.12
C TYR A 4 17.04 -6.58 2.72
N GLY A 5 17.03 -6.46 4.05
CA GLY A 5 17.18 -5.18 4.76
C GLY A 5 15.89 -4.39 4.97
N LEU A 6 14.71 -4.90 4.55
CA LEU A 6 13.43 -4.25 4.82
C LEU A 6 12.85 -4.71 6.17
N GLY A 7 12.70 -3.78 7.11
CA GLY A 7 12.00 -4.00 8.38
C GLY A 7 10.49 -3.84 8.25
N ALA A 8 9.70 -4.49 9.12
CA ALA A 8 8.26 -4.20 9.18
C ALA A 8 8.05 -2.86 9.91
N ARG A 9 7.12 -2.03 9.43
CA ARG A 9 6.73 -0.82 10.16
C ARG A 9 5.84 -1.20 11.35
N GLU A 10 6.27 -0.83 12.55
CA GLU A 10 5.53 -1.12 13.79
C GLU A 10 4.57 0.02 14.18
N ASP A 11 4.99 1.28 13.97
CA ASP A 11 4.22 2.48 14.30
C ASP A 11 3.81 3.22 13.01
N PRO A 12 2.51 3.40 12.72
CA PRO A 12 2.06 4.18 11.57
C PRO A 12 2.53 5.65 11.55
N SER A 13 2.85 6.20 12.71
CA SER A 13 3.36 7.57 12.87
C SER A 13 4.88 7.68 12.66
N ASP A 14 5.60 6.56 12.75
CA ASP A 14 7.04 6.50 12.54
C ASP A 14 7.37 5.60 11.35
N THR A 15 7.58 6.22 10.18
CA THR A 15 8.03 5.52 8.98
C THR A 15 9.47 5.91 8.72
N GLN A 16 10.40 5.08 9.17
CA GLN A 16 11.83 5.25 8.94
C GLN A 16 12.24 4.69 7.59
N ALA A 17 13.52 4.83 7.23
CA ALA A 17 14.08 4.23 6.02
C ALA A 17 13.94 2.69 6.03
N MET A 18 13.83 2.10 4.84
CA MET A 18 13.85 0.64 4.64
C MET A 18 12.77 -0.10 5.45
N MET A 19 11.55 0.43 5.52
CA MET A 19 10.40 -0.21 6.17
C MET A 19 9.37 -0.68 5.15
N HIS A 20 8.59 -1.73 5.45
CA HIS A 20 7.43 -2.17 4.68
C HIS A 20 6.17 -2.26 5.53
N TRP A 21 5.00 -2.02 4.93
CA TRP A 21 3.71 -2.19 5.59
C TRP A 21 2.57 -2.44 4.60
N ILE A 22 1.48 -3.02 5.10
CA ILE A 22 0.20 -3.07 4.39
C ILE A 22 -0.72 -1.99 4.96
N SER A 23 -1.24 -1.13 4.08
CA SER A 23 -2.33 -0.21 4.40
C SER A 23 -3.64 -0.81 3.89
N MET A 24 -4.66 -0.84 4.73
CA MET A 24 -6.01 -1.23 4.29
C MET A 24 -6.79 0.02 3.91
N ARG A 25 -7.04 0.23 2.62
CA ARG A 25 -7.90 1.31 2.15
C ARG A 25 -9.36 0.88 2.27
N MET A 26 -10.06 1.43 3.25
CA MET A 26 -11.45 1.10 3.55
C MET A 26 -12.45 1.79 2.59
N PRO A 27 -13.73 1.38 2.55
CA PRO A 27 -14.75 1.94 1.65
C PRO A 27 -14.92 3.45 1.72
N ASN A 28 -14.79 4.05 2.91
CA ASN A 28 -14.86 5.50 3.10
C ASN A 28 -13.71 6.26 2.40
N ARG A 29 -12.68 5.55 1.95
CA ARG A 29 -11.54 6.05 1.15
C ARG A 29 -11.51 5.42 -0.25
N GLY A 30 -12.64 4.88 -0.72
CA GLY A 30 -12.81 4.30 -2.05
C GLY A 30 -12.25 2.89 -2.24
N GLY A 31 -11.95 2.16 -1.16
CA GLY A 31 -11.56 0.74 -1.27
C GLY A 31 -12.76 -0.22 -1.26
N ALA A 32 -12.49 -1.52 -1.36
CA ALA A 32 -13.49 -2.58 -1.30
C ALA A 32 -14.14 -2.71 0.10
N GLU A 33 -15.27 -3.43 0.20
CA GLU A 33 -16.04 -3.62 1.45
C GLU A 33 -15.18 -4.21 2.60
N GLY A 34 -14.25 -5.12 2.29
CA GLY A 34 -13.26 -5.66 3.23
C GLY A 34 -11.94 -4.88 3.31
N GLY A 35 -11.85 -3.76 2.60
CA GLY A 35 -10.66 -2.98 2.37
C GLY A 35 -9.82 -3.49 1.18
N THR A 36 -9.17 -2.56 0.50
CA THR A 36 -8.19 -2.83 -0.55
C THR A 36 -6.80 -2.84 0.10
N PRO A 37 -6.07 -3.96 0.14
CA PRO A 37 -4.70 -4.00 0.65
C PRO A 37 -3.74 -3.27 -0.29
N GLU A 38 -2.93 -2.38 0.29
CA GLU A 38 -1.92 -1.61 -0.42
C GLU A 38 -0.56 -1.89 0.21
N LEU A 39 0.35 -2.46 -0.57
CA LEU A 39 1.73 -2.70 -0.13
C LEU A 39 2.54 -1.43 -0.30
N TYR A 40 3.19 -1.01 0.79
CA TYR A 40 4.11 0.10 0.78
C TYR A 40 5.49 -0.31 1.29
N PHE A 41 6.50 0.44 0.86
CA PHE A 41 7.79 0.52 1.53
C PHE A 41 8.35 1.94 1.54
N SER A 42 9.32 2.17 2.40
CA SER A 42 10.19 3.35 2.39
C SER A 42 11.57 2.98 1.87
N ASP A 43 12.14 3.82 1.02
CA ASP A 43 13.50 3.66 0.52
C ASP A 43 14.55 4.15 1.57
N PRO A 44 15.87 4.14 1.25
CA PRO A 44 16.89 4.67 2.15
C PRO A 44 16.73 6.14 2.54
N ASP A 45 16.07 6.94 1.70
CA ASP A 45 15.81 8.37 1.95
C ASP A 45 14.47 8.60 2.69
N GLY A 46 13.73 7.53 2.98
CA GLY A 46 12.42 7.59 3.66
C GLY A 46 11.25 7.91 2.71
N ILE A 47 11.47 7.88 1.40
CA ILE A 47 10.41 8.11 0.40
C ILE A 47 9.46 6.92 0.42
N ARG A 48 8.17 7.20 0.60
CA ARG A 48 7.11 6.17 0.63
C ARG A 48 6.70 5.81 -0.80
N ILE A 49 6.83 4.53 -1.12
CA ILE A 49 6.52 3.97 -2.44
C ILE A 49 5.43 2.93 -2.25
N GLN A 50 4.39 3.00 -3.07
CA GLN A 50 3.34 1.98 -3.14
C GLN A 50 3.67 1.01 -4.27
N LEU A 51 3.58 -0.30 -4.00
CA LEU A 51 3.46 -1.30 -5.05
C LEU A 51 1.99 -1.63 -5.28
N GLN A 52 1.65 -1.68 -6.55
CA GLN A 52 0.29 -1.85 -7.01
C GLN A 52 0.22 -3.04 -7.97
N ASP A 53 -0.96 -3.65 -8.07
CA ASP A 53 -1.23 -4.61 -9.12
C ASP A 53 -1.12 -3.94 -10.50
N ALA A 54 -0.79 -4.70 -11.55
CA ALA A 54 -0.67 -4.15 -12.90
C ALA A 54 -1.99 -3.59 -13.45
N GLY A 55 -3.14 -4.09 -12.97
CA GLY A 55 -4.46 -3.57 -13.28
C GLY A 55 -4.91 -2.40 -12.40
N TYR A 56 -4.10 -1.99 -11.41
CA TYR A 56 -4.46 -0.91 -10.50
C TYR A 56 -4.68 0.40 -11.27
N CYS A 57 -5.85 0.96 -11.08
CA CYS A 57 -6.27 2.20 -11.72
C CYS A 57 -6.77 3.23 -10.69
N GLY A 58 -6.59 2.95 -9.39
CA GLY A 58 -7.04 3.80 -8.28
C GLY A 58 -8.51 3.62 -7.92
N GLY A 59 -9.19 2.62 -8.51
CA GLY A 59 -10.60 2.32 -8.32
C GLY A 59 -10.91 1.60 -7.03
N THR A 60 -12.10 0.96 -6.99
CA THR A 60 -12.49 0.06 -5.89
C THR A 60 -11.91 -1.35 -6.17
N GLY A 61 -12.50 -2.40 -5.60
CA GLY A 61 -12.04 -3.77 -5.81
C GLY A 61 -10.88 -4.14 -4.88
N TYR A 62 -10.64 -5.44 -4.74
CA TYR A 62 -9.61 -5.95 -3.85
C TYR A 62 -8.20 -5.55 -4.31
N LEU A 63 -7.99 -5.37 -5.61
CA LEU A 63 -6.69 -4.96 -6.17
C LEU A 63 -6.66 -3.48 -6.59
N GLY A 64 -7.73 -2.70 -6.35
CA GLY A 64 -7.81 -1.31 -6.82
C GLY A 64 -8.03 -1.18 -8.34
N ASP A 65 -8.54 -2.24 -8.96
CA ASP A 65 -8.69 -2.49 -10.39
C ASP A 65 -10.13 -2.27 -10.91
N ASP A 66 -11.11 -2.13 -10.01
CA ASP A 66 -12.49 -1.82 -10.39
C ASP A 66 -12.65 -0.31 -10.65
N CYS A 67 -12.37 0.09 -11.88
CA CYS A 67 -12.53 1.48 -12.32
C CYS A 67 -13.77 1.72 -13.16
N PRO A 68 -14.36 2.93 -13.06
CA PRO A 68 -15.37 3.33 -14.03
C PRO A 68 -14.77 3.31 -15.45
N PRO A 69 -15.60 3.04 -16.48
CA PRO A 69 -15.15 3.16 -17.86
C PRO A 69 -14.63 4.57 -18.14
N LEU A 70 -13.57 4.65 -18.95
CA LEU A 70 -12.93 5.89 -19.39
C LEU A 70 -13.86 6.77 -20.23
#